data_AF-A0AA43UAS8-F1
#
_entry.id   AF-A0AA43UAS8-F1
#
_cell.length_a   1.000
_cell.length_b   1.000
_cell.length_c   1.000
_cell.angle_alpha   90.00
_cell.angle_beta   90.00
_cell.angle_gamma   90.00
#
_symmetry.space_group_name_H-M   'P 1'
#
loop_
_entity.id
_entity.type
_entity.pdbx_description
1 polymer ?
#
loop_
_entity_poly.entity_id
_entity_poly.type
_entity_poly.pdbx_seq_one_letter_code
_entity_poly.pdbx_strand_id
1 'polypeptide(L)'
;MKTHGTINNIELPVADNIGAVGLESKKQVAETAHVRSDRDAYHPEHIAQKQTRRFHFALVFAAMLLIFTSVAVAWGYDRIEGGSIAVDDLTSMVVTLNVNSRPQEVSTNCATVGELLKEQHIHLTQDDYLGMPLDQKIYDGMTIWLRLAIDVTVEANQETFTVHSQPLTVEQALNEAGVTVDDDDILDMPRLAYLYEDTTIVVNKMETKRVEVLEDIEPPVETKEVAYLTPGSTSIIEPGEKGQKRTVFTVTYKDGVEISRELVSEEVVKEPG
;
A
#
# COMPACT_ATOMS: atom_id res chain seq x y z
N MET A 1 25.85 -10.61 65.93
CA MET A 1 25.12 -10.00 64.80
C MET A 1 25.33 -10.87 63.57
N LYS A 2 24.23 -11.50 63.10
CA LYS A 2 23.89 -12.04 61.76
C LYS A 2 25.02 -12.70 60.94
N THR A 3 25.21 -14.03 61.04
CA THR A 3 24.60 -15.14 60.24
C THR A 3 25.10 -15.24 58.78
N HIS A 4 25.97 -16.23 58.54
CA HIS A 4 26.25 -16.83 57.23
C HIS A 4 25.13 -17.79 56.83
N GLY A 5 24.70 -17.73 55.57
CA GLY A 5 23.79 -18.68 54.94
C GLY A 5 24.41 -19.22 53.65
N THR A 6 24.63 -20.53 53.62
CA THR A 6 24.97 -21.38 52.46
C THR A 6 23.67 -21.84 51.77
N ILE A 7 23.81 -22.52 50.61
CA ILE A 7 22.86 -23.42 49.90
C ILE A 7 21.67 -22.77 49.16
N ASN A 8 21.26 -23.11 47.92
CA ASN A 8 21.45 -24.29 47.07
C ASN A 8 21.25 -23.96 45.56
N ASN A 9 22.04 -24.64 44.71
CA ASN A 9 21.73 -24.88 43.29
C ASN A 9 20.57 -25.89 43.20
N ILE A 10 19.58 -25.63 42.34
CA ILE A 10 18.54 -26.60 41.97
C ILE A 10 18.62 -26.78 40.45
N GLU A 11 19.21 -27.89 40.05
CA GLU A 11 19.01 -28.51 38.74
C GLU A 11 17.64 -29.21 38.73
N LEU A 12 16.91 -29.07 37.63
CA LEU A 12 15.76 -29.91 37.28
C LEU A 12 15.91 -30.41 35.83
N PRO A 13 15.34 -31.58 35.50
CA PRO A 13 16.07 -32.61 34.77
C PRO A 13 15.87 -32.63 33.26
N VAL A 14 16.89 -33.20 32.61
CA VAL A 14 16.91 -33.70 31.23
C VAL A 14 15.91 -34.85 31.09
N ALA A 15 15.03 -34.77 30.09
CA ALA A 15 14.29 -35.90 29.57
C ALA A 15 14.84 -36.23 28.17
N ASP A 16 15.66 -37.28 28.12
CA ASP A 16 15.77 -38.14 26.94
C ASP A 16 14.39 -38.74 26.65
N ASN A 17 14.04 -38.95 25.38
CA ASN A 17 13.97 -40.29 24.78
C ASN A 17 13.29 -40.26 23.38
N ILE A 18 13.92 -40.98 22.43
CA ILE A 18 13.39 -41.74 21.27
C ILE A 18 12.21 -41.18 20.41
N GLY A 19 12.24 -41.25 19.09
CA GLY A 19 13.01 -42.14 18.23
C GLY A 19 12.90 -41.79 16.75
N ALA A 20 13.92 -42.23 16.02
CA ALA A 20 13.93 -42.33 14.58
C ALA A 20 12.95 -43.42 14.12
N VAL A 21 12.10 -43.10 13.14
CA VAL A 21 11.55 -44.08 12.19
C VAL A 21 11.47 -43.41 10.83
N GLY A 22 12.39 -43.76 9.94
CA GLY A 22 12.17 -43.61 8.51
C GLY A 22 11.23 -44.69 8.02
N LEU A 23 10.35 -44.37 7.08
CA LEU A 23 9.72 -45.34 6.19
C LEU A 23 9.53 -44.68 4.81
N GLU A 24 10.10 -45.37 3.84
CA GLU A 24 10.09 -45.08 2.41
C GLU A 24 8.70 -45.27 1.79
N SER A 25 8.51 -44.62 0.63
CA SER A 25 8.00 -45.20 -0.62
C SER A 25 6.73 -46.07 -0.58
N LYS A 26 5.65 -45.54 -1.15
CA LYS A 26 4.93 -46.11 -2.32
C LYS A 26 3.59 -45.39 -2.50
N LYS A 27 3.43 -44.65 -3.60
CA LYS A 27 2.09 -44.44 -4.18
C LYS A 27 2.13 -44.89 -5.63
N GLN A 28 1.44 -45.99 -5.85
CA GLN A 28 1.32 -46.71 -7.09
C GLN A 28 -0.11 -46.48 -7.61
N VAL A 29 -0.27 -46.62 -8.93
CA VAL A 29 -1.51 -46.86 -9.67
C VAL A 29 -2.28 -45.61 -10.12
N ALA A 30 -1.94 -45.19 -11.34
CA ALA A 30 -2.89 -44.59 -12.26
C ALA A 30 -3.76 -45.73 -12.84
N GLU A 31 -5.08 -45.61 -12.71
CA GLU A 31 -6.03 -46.47 -13.41
C GLU A 31 -7.00 -45.61 -14.22
N THR A 32 -7.02 -45.92 -15.50
CA THR A 32 -7.81 -45.35 -16.58
C THR A 32 -9.24 -45.88 -16.51
N ALA A 33 -10.24 -45.02 -16.56
CA ALA A 33 -11.59 -45.44 -16.93
C ALA A 33 -12.21 -44.44 -17.91
N HIS A 34 -12.31 -44.90 -19.17
CA HIS A 34 -13.15 -44.34 -20.21
C HIS A 34 -14.62 -44.39 -19.80
N VAL A 35 -15.34 -43.26 -19.90
CA VAL A 35 -16.74 -43.26 -20.35
C VAL A 35 -16.94 -42.08 -21.31
N ARG A 36 -17.44 -42.46 -22.48
CA ARG A 36 -17.82 -41.69 -23.67
C ARG A 36 -19.28 -41.26 -23.55
N SER A 37 -19.68 -40.32 -24.43
CA SER A 37 -21.07 -39.97 -24.83
C SER A 37 -21.58 -38.73 -24.10
N ASP A 38 -22.11 -37.69 -24.73
CA ASP A 38 -22.38 -37.35 -26.12
C ASP A 38 -22.86 -35.89 -26.07
N ARG A 39 -22.70 -35.14 -27.17
CA ARG A 39 -23.49 -33.94 -27.53
C ARG A 39 -23.32 -32.71 -26.62
N ASP A 40 -22.63 -31.71 -27.15
CA ASP A 40 -23.34 -30.59 -27.75
C ASP A 40 -22.42 -29.86 -28.72
N ALA A 41 -22.88 -29.79 -29.97
CA ALA A 41 -22.25 -29.03 -31.03
C ALA A 41 -22.41 -27.54 -30.72
N TYR A 42 -21.42 -26.96 -30.05
CA TYR A 42 -21.28 -25.51 -29.99
C TYR A 42 -20.59 -25.04 -31.28
N HIS A 43 -21.40 -24.47 -32.16
CA HIS A 43 -20.97 -23.68 -33.32
C HIS A 43 -20.45 -22.33 -32.85
N PRO A 44 -19.16 -22.00 -33.01
CA PRO A 44 -18.74 -20.60 -32.94
C PRO A 44 -19.08 -19.94 -34.27
N GLU A 45 -20.14 -19.12 -34.26
CA GLU A 45 -20.35 -18.17 -35.33
C GLU A 45 -19.20 -17.15 -35.34
N HIS A 46 -18.63 -16.99 -36.53
CA HIS A 46 -17.78 -15.87 -36.87
C HIS A 46 -18.60 -14.57 -36.75
N ILE A 47 -17.99 -13.51 -36.23
CA ILE A 47 -17.78 -12.22 -36.93
C ILE A 47 -17.04 -11.24 -36.00
N ALA A 48 -15.96 -10.67 -36.56
CA ALA A 48 -15.31 -9.39 -36.24
C ALA A 48 -14.71 -9.22 -34.82
N GLN A 49 -13.50 -8.72 -34.61
CA GLN A 49 -12.70 -7.84 -35.44
C GLN A 49 -11.24 -7.97 -35.01
N LYS A 50 -10.36 -8.20 -35.97
CA LYS A 50 -8.91 -8.07 -35.84
C LYS A 50 -8.59 -6.61 -35.52
N GLN A 51 -8.17 -6.31 -34.30
CA GLN A 51 -7.51 -5.03 -34.02
C GLN A 51 -6.37 -5.21 -33.01
N THR A 52 -5.26 -5.75 -33.53
CA THR A 52 -3.94 -5.45 -32.98
C THR A 52 -3.67 -3.96 -33.20
N ARG A 53 -3.90 -3.12 -32.18
CA ARG A 53 -3.45 -1.73 -32.20
C ARG A 53 -2.20 -1.59 -31.33
N ARG A 54 -1.09 -1.97 -31.97
CA ARG A 54 0.25 -1.47 -31.65
C ARG A 54 0.25 0.07 -31.76
N PHE A 55 0.86 0.72 -30.78
CA PHE A 55 1.47 2.05 -30.82
C PHE A 55 0.95 2.99 -31.93
N HIS A 56 -0.02 3.83 -31.58
CA HIS A 56 -0.42 4.98 -32.40
C HIS A 56 -0.30 6.25 -31.57
N PHE A 57 0.94 6.77 -31.47
CA PHE A 57 1.14 8.22 -31.37
C PHE A 57 2.32 8.71 -32.24
N ALA A 58 3.11 7.82 -32.83
CA ALA A 58 4.35 8.20 -33.53
C ALA A 58 4.22 8.45 -35.05
N LEU A 59 3.04 8.36 -35.69
CA LEU A 59 2.96 8.40 -37.16
C LEU A 59 2.00 9.45 -37.77
N VAL A 60 1.21 10.18 -36.98
CA VAL A 60 0.41 11.31 -37.51
C VAL A 60 1.24 12.61 -37.55
N PHE A 61 2.31 12.72 -36.74
CA PHE A 61 3.23 13.87 -36.79
C PHE A 61 4.14 13.87 -38.04
N ALA A 62 4.42 12.70 -38.63
CA ALA A 62 5.35 12.60 -39.76
C ALA A 62 4.74 12.98 -41.13
N ALA A 63 3.41 12.98 -41.26
CA ALA A 63 2.75 13.26 -42.55
C ALA A 63 2.26 14.71 -42.72
N MET A 64 2.03 15.46 -41.64
CA MET A 64 1.77 16.91 -41.75
C MET A 64 3.05 17.74 -41.90
N LEU A 65 4.22 17.16 -41.58
CA LEU A 65 5.51 17.84 -41.73
C LEU A 65 6.04 17.85 -43.18
N LEU A 66 5.46 17.05 -44.09
CA LEU A 66 5.97 16.90 -45.47
C LEU A 66 5.13 17.58 -46.56
N ILE A 67 3.97 18.16 -46.23
CA ILE A 67 3.17 18.96 -47.18
C ILE A 67 3.33 20.47 -46.92
N PHE A 68 3.80 20.89 -45.74
CA PHE A 68 4.17 22.28 -45.48
C PHE A 68 5.58 22.64 -45.99
N THR A 69 6.46 21.66 -46.17
CA THR A 69 7.81 21.90 -46.74
C THR A 69 7.78 22.15 -48.24
N SER A 70 6.72 21.79 -48.97
CA SER A 70 6.67 21.96 -50.43
C SER A 70 6.02 23.26 -50.92
N VAL A 71 5.37 24.04 -50.05
CA VAL A 71 4.81 25.36 -50.43
C VAL A 71 5.68 26.53 -49.95
N ALA A 72 6.50 26.35 -48.91
CA ALA A 72 7.42 27.39 -48.44
C ALA A 72 8.71 27.53 -49.28
N VAL A 73 9.04 26.55 -50.13
CA VAL A 73 10.31 26.57 -50.90
C VAL A 73 10.22 27.48 -52.15
N ALA A 74 9.04 28.00 -52.51
CA ALA A 74 8.84 28.75 -53.76
C ALA A 74 8.55 30.26 -53.61
N TRP A 75 8.50 30.82 -52.41
CA TRP A 75 8.26 32.27 -52.17
C TRP A 75 9.21 32.89 -51.14
N GLY A 76 10.47 32.46 -51.09
CA GLY A 76 11.39 32.92 -50.04
C GLY A 76 12.87 32.96 -50.38
N TYR A 77 13.25 32.87 -51.65
CA TYR A 77 14.67 32.95 -52.05
C TYR A 77 15.20 34.38 -52.26
N ASP A 78 14.40 35.40 -51.96
CA ASP A 78 14.77 36.79 -52.24
C ASP A 78 14.62 37.69 -51.01
N ARG A 79 15.39 37.35 -49.96
CA ARG A 79 15.87 38.32 -48.96
C ARG A 79 17.02 37.71 -48.16
N ILE A 80 18.23 37.74 -48.73
CA ILE A 80 19.45 37.76 -47.90
C ILE A 80 19.53 39.17 -47.32
N GLU A 81 18.76 39.43 -46.28
CA GLU A 81 19.12 40.44 -45.30
C GLU A 81 20.13 39.77 -44.37
N GLY A 82 21.31 40.38 -44.25
CA GLY A 82 22.41 39.88 -43.44
C GLY A 82 21.90 39.39 -42.09
N GLY A 83 22.11 38.10 -41.81
CA GLY A 83 21.67 37.49 -40.58
C GLY A 83 22.24 38.26 -39.39
N SER A 84 21.38 39.01 -38.71
CA SER A 84 21.49 39.13 -37.27
C SER A 84 21.32 37.72 -36.75
N ILE A 85 22.44 37.00 -36.56
CA ILE A 85 22.48 35.98 -35.53
C ILE A 85 21.96 36.71 -34.30
N ALA A 86 20.80 36.31 -33.76
CA ALA A 86 20.31 36.92 -32.54
C ALA A 86 21.46 36.81 -31.54
N VAL A 87 21.99 37.95 -31.12
CA VAL A 87 23.22 38.02 -30.32
C VAL A 87 23.07 37.20 -29.02
N ASP A 88 21.81 36.99 -28.60
CA ASP A 88 21.38 36.19 -27.45
C ASP A 88 21.73 34.70 -27.53
N ASP A 89 21.89 34.12 -28.73
CA ASP A 89 22.18 32.68 -28.89
C ASP A 89 23.67 32.35 -28.69
N LEU A 90 24.54 33.35 -28.81
CA LEU A 90 26.00 33.21 -28.65
C LEU A 90 26.48 33.39 -27.20
N THR A 91 25.61 33.85 -26.28
CA THR A 91 25.95 34.11 -24.86
C THR A 91 25.19 33.25 -23.87
N SER A 92 24.26 32.41 -24.33
CA SER A 92 23.49 31.55 -23.44
C SER A 92 24.38 30.51 -22.77
N MET A 93 24.16 30.30 -21.48
CA MET A 93 24.82 29.29 -20.65
C MET A 93 23.84 28.14 -20.44
N VAL A 94 24.33 26.91 -20.50
CA VAL A 94 23.56 25.72 -20.14
C VAL A 94 23.90 25.34 -18.72
N VAL A 95 22.90 25.31 -17.84
CA VAL A 95 23.05 24.88 -16.44
C VAL A 95 22.17 23.67 -16.16
N THR A 96 22.55 22.87 -15.19
CA THR A 96 21.71 21.78 -14.66
C THR A 96 21.01 22.26 -13.40
N LEU A 97 19.69 22.38 -13.45
CA LEU A 97 18.85 22.62 -12.29
C LEU A 97 18.38 21.27 -11.75
N ASN A 98 18.83 20.88 -10.56
CA ASN A 98 18.41 19.65 -9.90
C ASN A 98 17.41 19.99 -8.79
N VAL A 99 16.12 19.82 -9.09
CA VAL A 99 15.01 20.05 -8.15
C VAL A 99 14.55 18.70 -7.62
N ASN A 100 14.70 18.45 -6.32
CA ASN A 100 14.25 17.22 -5.67
C ASN A 100 14.72 15.95 -6.40
N SER A 101 16.01 15.89 -6.74
CA SER A 101 16.64 14.77 -7.48
C SER A 101 16.17 14.60 -8.93
N ARG A 102 15.51 15.60 -9.52
CA ARG A 102 15.14 15.65 -10.94
C ARG A 102 16.03 16.66 -11.65
N PRO A 103 17.16 16.23 -12.27
CA PRO A 103 18.01 17.13 -13.04
C PRO A 103 17.33 17.56 -14.35
N GLN A 104 17.35 18.85 -14.63
CA GLN A 104 16.87 19.46 -15.87
C GLN A 104 17.95 20.40 -16.42
N GLU A 105 18.24 20.30 -17.70
CA GLU A 105 19.08 21.29 -18.38
C GLU A 105 18.26 22.53 -18.72
N VAL A 106 18.80 23.70 -18.39
CA VAL A 106 18.19 25.00 -18.64
C VAL A 106 19.22 25.86 -19.35
N SER A 107 18.84 26.36 -20.54
CA SER A 107 19.60 27.42 -21.20
C SER A 107 19.12 28.77 -20.68
N THR A 108 20.06 29.62 -20.25
CA THR A 108 19.74 30.92 -19.64
C THR A 108 20.80 31.97 -19.96
N ASN A 109 20.36 33.23 -20.00
CA ASN A 109 21.24 34.41 -20.05
C ASN A 109 21.30 35.12 -18.68
N CYS A 110 20.71 34.54 -17.63
CA CYS A 110 20.70 35.12 -16.29
C CYS A 110 22.13 35.25 -15.73
N ALA A 111 22.41 36.37 -15.05
CA ALA A 111 23.72 36.61 -14.47
C ALA A 111 23.89 35.88 -13.13
N THR A 112 22.80 35.66 -12.38
CA THR A 112 22.82 35.08 -11.03
C THR A 112 21.80 33.96 -10.85
N VAL A 113 22.05 33.10 -9.86
CA VAL A 113 21.14 32.00 -9.48
C VAL A 113 19.74 32.51 -9.15
N GLY A 114 19.62 33.62 -8.41
CA GLY A 114 18.33 34.20 -8.04
C GLY A 114 17.51 34.70 -9.23
N GLU A 115 18.17 35.26 -10.25
CA GLU A 115 17.51 35.63 -11.52
C GLU A 115 17.00 34.39 -12.25
N LEU A 116 17.81 33.33 -12.33
CA LEU A 116 17.41 32.07 -12.95
C LEU A 116 16.22 31.43 -12.23
N LEU A 117 16.23 31.36 -10.89
CA LEU A 117 15.10 30.79 -10.14
C LEU A 117 13.81 31.58 -10.42
N LYS A 118 13.89 32.91 -10.51
CA LYS A 118 12.75 33.76 -10.87
C LYS A 118 12.28 33.51 -12.32
N GLU A 119 13.20 33.33 -13.26
CA GLU A 119 12.91 32.96 -14.66
C GLU A 119 12.21 31.60 -14.75
N GLN A 120 12.63 30.63 -13.94
CA GLN A 120 12.02 29.29 -13.85
C GLN A 120 10.75 29.26 -12.96
N HIS A 121 10.26 30.42 -12.50
CA HIS A 121 9.09 30.54 -11.62
C HIS A 121 9.21 29.75 -10.29
N ILE A 122 10.42 29.60 -9.78
CA ILE A 122 10.70 28.96 -8.49
C ILE A 122 10.75 30.03 -7.40
N HIS A 123 9.86 29.91 -6.42
CA HIS A 123 9.78 30.78 -5.25
C HIS A 123 10.26 30.01 -4.02
N LEU A 124 11.42 30.40 -3.49
CA LEU A 124 11.95 29.78 -2.27
C LEU A 124 11.19 30.28 -1.03
N THR A 125 10.89 29.35 -0.16
CA THR A 125 10.35 29.54 1.19
C THR A 125 11.44 29.28 2.24
N GLN A 126 11.09 29.42 3.52
CA GLN A 126 12.00 29.11 4.62
C GLN A 126 12.28 27.61 4.80
N ASP A 127 11.39 26.77 4.27
CA ASP A 127 11.46 25.31 4.40
C ASP A 127 12.25 24.68 3.24
N ASP A 128 12.62 25.48 2.24
CA ASP A 128 13.43 25.06 1.09
C ASP A 128 14.93 25.16 1.37
N TYR A 129 15.70 24.38 0.63
CA TYR A 129 17.16 24.45 0.64
C TYR A 129 17.69 24.72 -0.77
N LEU A 130 18.47 25.80 -0.89
CA LEU A 130 19.30 26.09 -2.05
C LEU A 130 20.76 25.84 -1.68
N GLY A 131 21.45 24.98 -2.43
CA GLY A 131 22.84 24.62 -2.16
C GLY A 131 23.89 25.72 -2.39
N MET A 132 23.46 26.96 -2.62
CA MET A 132 24.31 28.10 -2.97
C MET A 132 23.61 29.45 -2.72
N PRO A 133 24.34 30.57 -2.65
CA PRO A 133 23.74 31.91 -2.54
C PRO A 133 22.93 32.31 -3.78
N LEU A 134 21.90 33.15 -3.60
CA LEU A 134 21.09 33.70 -4.69
C LEU A 134 21.89 34.65 -5.61
N ASP A 135 22.89 35.35 -5.09
CA ASP A 135 23.75 36.27 -5.82
C ASP A 135 24.96 35.58 -6.48
N GLN A 136 25.08 34.25 -6.34
CA GLN A 136 26.10 33.46 -7.01
C GLN A 136 25.99 33.66 -8.53
N LYS A 137 27.11 34.03 -9.15
CA LYS A 137 27.19 34.17 -10.61
C LYS A 137 27.06 32.81 -11.29
N ILE A 138 26.28 32.77 -12.36
CA ILE A 138 26.10 31.60 -13.22
C ILE A 138 27.27 31.50 -14.21
N TYR A 139 27.67 30.27 -14.51
CA TYR A 139 28.60 29.92 -15.59
C TYR A 139 28.12 28.66 -16.31
N ASP A 140 28.58 28.47 -17.55
CA ASP A 140 28.21 27.33 -18.39
C ASP A 140 28.62 25.98 -17.75
N GLY A 141 27.72 25.01 -17.77
CA GLY A 141 27.86 23.69 -17.15
C GLY A 141 27.61 23.65 -15.63
N MET A 142 27.21 24.76 -15.00
CA MET A 142 26.97 24.82 -13.56
C MET A 142 25.79 23.92 -13.13
N THR A 143 25.94 23.19 -12.02
CA THR A 143 24.83 22.44 -11.39
C THR A 143 24.31 23.16 -10.15
N ILE A 144 23.00 23.39 -10.10
CA ILE A 144 22.29 24.07 -9.02
C ILE A 144 21.39 23.05 -8.33
N TRP A 145 21.60 22.83 -7.03
CA TRP A 145 20.86 21.84 -6.24
C TRP A 145 19.79 22.52 -5.39
N LEU A 146 18.54 22.07 -5.54
CA LEU A 146 17.39 22.51 -4.78
C LEU A 146 16.70 21.33 -4.08
N ARG A 147 16.33 21.54 -2.82
CA ARG A 147 15.34 20.73 -2.12
C ARG A 147 14.17 21.64 -1.78
N LEU A 148 13.12 21.55 -2.60
CA LEU A 148 11.89 22.28 -2.37
C LEU A 148 10.98 21.44 -1.48
N ALA A 149 10.31 22.08 -0.52
CA ALA A 149 9.37 21.47 0.39
C ALA A 149 8.24 20.78 -0.39
N ILE A 150 7.78 19.67 0.18
CA ILE A 150 6.73 18.81 -0.32
C ILE A 150 5.71 18.56 0.79
N ASP A 151 4.48 18.27 0.39
CA ASP A 151 3.42 17.85 1.31
C ASP A 151 3.29 16.33 1.30
N VAL A 152 3.58 15.69 2.43
CA VAL A 152 3.36 14.26 2.63
C VAL A 152 2.14 14.06 3.50
N THR A 153 1.13 13.39 2.95
CA THR A 153 -0.10 13.02 3.66
C THR A 153 0.03 11.60 4.18
N VAL A 154 -0.28 11.35 5.44
CA VAL A 154 -0.31 10.03 6.06
C VAL A 154 -1.74 9.69 6.46
N GLU A 155 -2.26 8.59 5.95
CA GLU A 155 -3.58 8.06 6.29
C GLU A 155 -3.42 6.83 7.19
N ALA A 156 -3.97 6.88 8.40
CA ALA A 156 -3.90 5.79 9.39
C ALA A 156 -5.12 5.84 10.32
N ASN A 157 -5.69 4.70 10.70
CA ASN A 157 -6.84 4.64 11.63
C ASN A 157 -8.03 5.54 11.22
N GLN A 158 -8.29 5.69 9.91
CA GLN A 158 -9.31 6.60 9.38
C GLN A 158 -9.06 8.10 9.66
N GLU A 159 -7.85 8.45 10.11
CA GLU A 159 -7.37 9.81 10.30
C GLU A 159 -6.34 10.17 9.23
N THR A 160 -6.18 11.48 8.99
CA THR A 160 -5.25 12.02 8.01
C THR A 160 -4.34 13.05 8.68
N PHE A 161 -3.04 12.90 8.48
CA PHE A 161 -2.00 13.78 8.98
C PHE A 161 -1.21 14.36 7.80
N THR A 162 -0.83 15.62 7.87
CA THR A 162 0.00 16.25 6.82
C THR A 162 1.31 16.71 7.41
N VAL A 163 2.40 16.32 6.76
CA VAL A 163 3.78 16.71 7.06
C VAL A 163 4.28 17.59 5.92
N HIS A 164 4.64 18.82 6.25
CA HIS A 164 5.28 19.75 5.32
C HIS A 164 6.79 19.75 5.59
N SER A 165 7.58 19.25 4.63
CA SER A 165 9.02 19.07 4.84
C SER A 165 9.78 19.01 3.51
N GLN A 166 11.10 19.13 3.57
CA GLN A 166 11.95 18.79 2.41
C GLN A 166 11.82 17.30 2.07
N PRO A 167 12.20 16.87 0.85
CA PRO A 167 12.24 15.46 0.49
C PRO A 167 12.85 14.60 1.59
N LEU A 168 12.10 13.60 2.05
CA LEU A 168 12.39 12.76 3.21
C LEU A 168 11.96 11.32 2.95
N THR A 169 12.32 10.39 3.83
CA THR A 169 11.87 9.00 3.73
C THR A 169 10.47 8.80 4.28
N VAL A 170 9.79 7.74 3.84
CA VAL A 170 8.50 7.27 4.40
C VAL A 170 8.58 7.14 5.92
N GLU A 171 9.63 6.53 6.47
CA GLU A 171 9.84 6.41 7.91
C GLU A 171 9.95 7.75 8.62
N GLN A 172 10.65 8.73 8.04
CA GLN A 172 10.72 10.07 8.61
C GLN A 172 9.36 10.78 8.58
N ALA A 173 8.61 10.67 7.48
CA ALA A 173 7.27 11.24 7.38
C ALA A 173 6.30 10.64 8.41
N LEU A 174 6.33 9.33 8.62
CA LEU A 174 5.54 8.65 9.65
C LEU A 174 5.89 9.15 11.06
N ASN A 175 7.18 9.29 11.36
CA ASN A 175 7.66 9.79 12.65
C ASN A 175 7.24 11.25 12.88
N GLU A 176 7.36 12.11 11.87
CA GLU A 176 6.93 13.52 11.93
C GLU A 176 5.41 13.66 12.06
N ALA A 177 4.65 12.77 11.42
CA ALA A 177 3.20 12.69 11.56
C ALA A 177 2.74 12.13 12.93
N GLY A 178 3.67 11.57 13.73
CA GLY A 178 3.35 10.90 14.99
C GLY A 178 2.66 9.54 14.81
N VAL A 179 2.75 8.95 13.62
CA VAL A 179 2.15 7.66 13.29
C VAL A 179 3.19 6.56 13.52
N THR A 180 2.92 5.71 14.51
CA THR A 180 3.72 4.51 14.76
C THR A 180 3.27 3.37 13.83
N VAL A 181 4.17 2.47 13.46
CA VAL A 181 3.88 1.28 12.64
C VAL A 181 4.54 0.09 13.31
N ASP A 182 3.76 -0.94 13.62
CA ASP A 182 4.26 -2.19 14.20
C ASP A 182 4.50 -3.26 13.12
N ASP A 183 4.77 -4.49 13.54
CA ASP A 183 5.12 -5.61 12.65
C ASP A 183 3.91 -6.21 11.91
N ASP A 184 2.69 -6.00 12.42
CA ASP A 184 1.45 -6.52 11.83
C ASP A 184 0.85 -5.53 10.82
N ASP A 185 1.12 -4.23 11.00
CA ASP A 185 0.69 -3.16 10.11
C ASP A 185 1.24 -3.27 8.68
N ILE A 186 0.44 -2.82 7.71
CA ILE A 186 0.80 -2.88 6.28
C ILE A 186 0.87 -1.48 5.69
N LEU A 187 2.07 -1.09 5.24
CA LEU A 187 2.29 0.10 4.43
C LEU A 187 2.08 -0.18 2.95
N ASP A 188 1.53 0.78 2.23
CA ASP A 188 1.41 0.75 0.76
C ASP A 188 2.74 1.02 0.03
N MET A 189 3.75 1.50 0.76
CA MET A 189 5.09 1.78 0.25
C MET A 189 6.22 1.36 1.21
N PRO A 190 7.45 1.12 0.71
CA PRO A 190 8.56 0.71 1.56
C PRO A 190 8.96 1.81 2.57
N ARG A 191 9.23 1.42 3.83
CA ARG A 191 9.66 2.33 4.92
C ARG A 191 10.84 3.23 4.56
N LEU A 192 11.77 2.73 3.74
CA LEU A 192 12.98 3.45 3.35
C LEU A 192 12.88 4.11 1.96
N ALA A 193 11.70 4.11 1.33
CA ALA A 193 11.49 4.84 0.10
C ALA A 193 11.64 6.34 0.36
N TYR A 194 12.35 7.04 -0.54
CA TYR A 194 12.57 8.48 -0.46
C TYR A 194 11.50 9.22 -1.28
N LEU A 195 10.87 10.22 -0.68
CA LEU A 195 9.77 10.99 -1.24
C LEU A 195 10.31 12.31 -1.77
N TYR A 196 10.10 12.58 -3.06
CA TYR A 196 10.63 13.76 -3.76
C TYR A 196 9.54 14.75 -4.19
N GLU A 197 8.27 14.35 -4.09
CA GLU A 197 7.09 15.11 -4.48
C GLU A 197 5.95 14.82 -3.51
N ASP A 198 4.89 15.62 -3.60
CA ASP A 198 3.70 15.44 -2.78
C ASP A 198 3.17 14.02 -2.90
N THR A 199 2.99 13.35 -1.76
CA THR A 199 2.71 11.91 -1.71
C THR A 199 1.74 11.59 -0.58
N THR A 200 0.83 10.64 -0.81
CA THR A 200 0.01 10.04 0.24
C THR A 200 0.57 8.67 0.61
N ILE A 201 0.80 8.45 1.90
CA ILE A 201 1.20 7.19 2.53
C ILE A 201 -0.03 6.59 3.20
N VAL A 202 -0.35 5.33 2.88
CA VAL A 202 -1.46 4.61 3.52
C VAL A 202 -0.91 3.56 4.47
N VAL A 203 -1.28 3.69 5.75
CA VAL A 203 -0.98 2.74 6.81
C VAL A 203 -2.24 1.96 7.15
N ASN A 204 -2.27 0.68 6.80
CA ASN A 204 -3.36 -0.22 7.18
C ASN A 204 -3.06 -0.77 8.58
N LYS A 205 -3.83 -0.33 9.57
CA LYS A 205 -3.63 -0.75 10.96
C LYS A 205 -4.24 -2.11 11.21
N MET A 206 -3.41 -3.09 11.55
CA MET A 206 -3.83 -4.48 11.70
C MET A 206 -3.89 -4.86 13.17
N GLU A 207 -4.99 -5.48 13.60
CA GLU A 207 -5.12 -5.94 14.98
C GLU A 207 -5.80 -7.30 15.01
N THR A 208 -5.25 -8.25 15.76
CA THR A 208 -5.86 -9.56 15.97
C THR A 208 -6.16 -9.79 17.45
N LYS A 209 -7.41 -10.07 17.79
CA LYS A 209 -7.89 -10.27 19.17
C LYS A 209 -8.57 -11.62 19.35
N ARG A 210 -8.46 -12.18 20.56
CA ARG A 210 -9.37 -13.24 21.00
C ARG A 210 -10.63 -12.63 21.62
N VAL A 211 -11.78 -13.00 21.07
CA VAL A 211 -13.10 -12.52 21.52
C VAL A 211 -13.88 -13.70 22.07
N GLU A 212 -14.33 -13.58 23.32
CA GLU A 212 -15.19 -14.56 23.98
C GLU A 212 -16.65 -14.11 23.88
N VAL A 213 -17.52 -15.01 23.44
CA VAL A 213 -18.97 -14.82 23.38
C VAL A 213 -19.64 -15.87 24.26
N LEU A 214 -20.53 -15.43 25.13
CA LEU A 214 -21.36 -16.30 25.96
C LEU A 214 -22.79 -16.30 25.40
N GLU A 215 -23.30 -17.49 25.09
CA GLU A 215 -24.66 -17.71 24.60
C GLU A 215 -25.43 -18.58 25.61
N ASP A 216 -26.68 -18.20 25.88
CA ASP A 216 -27.59 -18.99 26.71
C ASP A 216 -28.02 -20.27 25.98
N ILE A 217 -28.11 -21.38 26.71
CA ILE A 217 -28.71 -22.64 26.24
C ILE A 217 -30.04 -22.81 26.96
N GLU A 218 -31.15 -22.79 26.22
CA GLU A 218 -32.48 -23.00 26.82
C GLU A 218 -32.61 -24.42 27.39
N PRO A 219 -33.31 -24.60 28.53
CA PRO A 219 -33.47 -25.90 29.16
C PRO A 219 -34.31 -26.86 28.31
N PRO A 220 -34.08 -28.18 28.43
CA PRO A 220 -34.91 -29.17 27.77
C PRO A 220 -36.37 -29.07 28.25
N VAL A 221 -37.32 -29.18 27.33
CA VAL A 221 -38.76 -29.12 27.65
C VAL A 221 -39.31 -30.53 27.83
N GLU A 222 -39.75 -30.84 29.05
CA GLU A 222 -40.52 -32.05 29.35
C GLU A 222 -42.01 -31.73 29.50
N THR A 223 -42.87 -32.51 28.82
CA THR A 223 -44.34 -32.38 28.94
C THR A 223 -44.89 -33.48 29.84
N LYS A 224 -45.72 -33.10 30.82
CA LYS A 224 -46.39 -34.04 31.74
C LYS A 224 -47.91 -33.81 31.70
N GLU A 225 -48.66 -34.87 31.44
CA GLU A 225 -50.13 -34.85 31.49
C GLU A 225 -50.60 -34.74 32.94
N VAL A 226 -51.47 -33.77 33.23
CA VAL A 226 -51.98 -33.50 34.58
C VAL A 226 -53.49 -33.39 34.60
N ALA A 227 -54.13 -33.97 35.61
CA ALA A 227 -55.59 -34.09 35.68
C ALA A 227 -56.32 -32.77 35.98
N TYR A 228 -55.62 -31.73 36.42
CA TYR A 228 -56.20 -30.46 36.86
C TYR A 228 -56.15 -29.35 35.79
N LEU A 229 -55.59 -29.61 34.61
CA LEU A 229 -55.61 -28.65 33.49
C LEU A 229 -56.77 -28.95 32.52
N THR A 230 -57.37 -27.90 31.99
CA THR A 230 -58.39 -28.01 30.95
C THR A 230 -57.76 -28.63 29.69
N PRO A 231 -58.44 -29.58 29.00
CA PRO A 231 -57.93 -30.16 27.76
C PRO A 231 -57.51 -29.09 26.74
N GLY A 232 -56.29 -29.21 26.21
CA GLY A 232 -55.71 -28.28 25.25
C GLY A 232 -54.99 -27.05 25.85
N SER A 233 -54.95 -26.91 27.18
CA SER A 233 -54.16 -25.86 27.85
C SER A 233 -52.77 -26.38 28.24
N THR A 234 -51.76 -25.52 28.19
CA THR A 234 -50.40 -25.81 28.68
C THR A 234 -50.02 -24.80 29.76
N SER A 235 -49.23 -25.24 30.73
CA SER A 235 -48.63 -24.37 31.76
C SER A 235 -47.24 -24.88 32.10
N ILE A 236 -46.33 -23.95 32.39
CA ILE A 236 -45.03 -24.27 32.96
C ILE A 236 -45.27 -24.69 34.42
N ILE A 237 -44.90 -25.94 34.74
CA ILE A 237 -45.01 -26.48 36.11
C ILE A 237 -43.72 -26.18 36.88
N GLU A 238 -42.57 -26.40 36.23
CA GLU A 238 -41.24 -26.18 36.79
C GLU A 238 -40.39 -25.49 35.70
N PRO A 239 -39.88 -24.27 35.95
CA PRO A 239 -38.97 -23.61 35.02
C PRO A 239 -37.59 -24.26 35.13
N GLY A 240 -37.03 -24.67 33.98
CA GLY A 240 -35.64 -25.13 33.92
C GLY A 240 -34.63 -23.99 34.09
N GLU A 241 -33.38 -24.35 34.36
CA GLU A 241 -32.26 -23.40 34.38
C GLU A 241 -31.56 -23.37 33.03
N LYS A 242 -31.32 -22.15 32.53
CA LYS A 242 -30.50 -22.00 31.34
C LYS A 242 -29.07 -22.49 31.57
N GLY A 243 -28.56 -23.19 30.57
CA GLY A 243 -27.13 -23.46 30.42
C GLY A 243 -26.40 -22.27 29.80
N GLN A 244 -25.09 -22.39 29.65
CA GLN A 244 -24.23 -21.41 29.00
C GLN A 244 -23.21 -22.09 28.09
N LYS A 245 -23.09 -21.57 26.88
CA LYS A 245 -22.07 -21.93 25.91
C LYS A 245 -21.07 -20.79 25.77
N ARG A 246 -19.79 -21.10 25.84
CA ARG A 246 -18.67 -20.19 25.56
C ARG A 246 -18.11 -20.50 24.18
N THR A 247 -18.08 -19.49 23.33
CA THR A 247 -17.46 -19.55 22.01
C THR A 247 -16.33 -18.54 21.93
N VAL A 248 -15.12 -19.00 21.59
CA VAL A 248 -13.94 -18.14 21.46
C VAL A 248 -13.58 -18.02 19.99
N PHE A 249 -13.41 -16.78 19.54
CA PHE A 249 -13.01 -16.45 18.18
C PHE A 249 -11.65 -15.75 18.16
N THR A 250 -10.89 -15.94 17.10
CA THR A 250 -9.84 -15.02 16.68
C THR A 250 -10.47 -14.05 15.68
N VAL A 251 -10.41 -12.75 15.97
CA VAL A 251 -11.00 -11.69 15.14
C VAL A 251 -9.89 -10.75 14.67
N THR A 252 -9.81 -10.54 13.36
CA THR A 252 -8.86 -9.60 12.74
C THR A 252 -9.58 -8.34 12.33
N TYR A 253 -9.00 -7.20 12.68
CA TYR A 253 -9.47 -5.86 12.38
C TYR A 253 -8.48 -5.16 11.45
N LYS A 254 -9.02 -4.36 10.54
CA LYS A 254 -8.29 -3.36 9.74
C LYS A 254 -8.86 -1.99 10.07
N ASP A 255 -8.02 -1.08 10.54
CA ASP A 255 -8.42 0.29 10.93
C ASP A 255 -9.63 0.29 11.88
N GLY A 256 -9.64 -0.64 12.83
CA GLY A 256 -10.73 -0.84 13.80
C GLY A 256 -11.98 -1.56 13.26
N VAL A 257 -12.04 -1.89 11.96
CA VAL A 257 -13.16 -2.59 11.33
C VAL A 257 -12.87 -4.09 11.23
N GLU A 258 -13.78 -4.93 11.73
CA GLU A 258 -13.64 -6.40 11.64
C GLU A 258 -13.63 -6.85 10.16
N ILE A 259 -12.56 -7.53 9.74
CA ILE A 259 -12.41 -8.07 8.38
C ILE A 259 -12.44 -9.60 8.34
N SER A 260 -12.20 -10.28 9.46
CA SER A 260 -12.22 -11.74 9.55
C SER A 260 -12.54 -12.20 10.97
N ARG A 261 -13.21 -13.35 11.07
CA ARG A 261 -13.51 -14.05 12.32
C ARG A 261 -13.36 -15.56 12.13
N GLU A 262 -12.56 -16.19 12.96
CA GLU A 262 -12.30 -17.64 12.94
C GLU A 262 -12.63 -18.26 14.29
N LEU A 263 -13.37 -19.37 14.29
CA LEU A 263 -13.72 -20.13 15.50
C LEU A 263 -12.47 -20.85 16.04
N VAL A 264 -12.15 -20.63 17.31
CA VAL A 264 -11.05 -21.29 18.01
C VAL A 264 -11.56 -22.46 18.85
N SER A 265 -12.61 -22.23 19.63
CA SER A 265 -13.19 -23.25 20.52
C SER A 265 -14.64 -22.93 20.83
N GLU A 266 -15.40 -23.98 21.11
CA GLU A 266 -16.76 -23.92 21.63
C GLU A 266 -16.89 -24.93 22.77
N GLU A 267 -17.44 -24.51 23.90
CA GLU A 267 -17.58 -25.33 25.10
C GLU A 267 -18.88 -24.97 25.84
N VAL A 268 -19.60 -25.99 26.33
CA VAL A 268 -20.70 -25.78 27.28
C VAL A 268 -20.10 -25.61 28.68
N VAL A 269 -20.15 -24.38 29.20
CA VAL A 269 -19.57 -24.03 30.52
C VAL A 269 -20.57 -24.23 31.67
N LYS A 270 -21.87 -24.29 31.35
CA LYS A 270 -22.94 -24.69 32.27
C LYS A 270 -23.97 -25.50 31.48
N GLU A 271 -24.21 -26.74 31.89
CA GLU A 271 -25.30 -27.53 31.31
C GLU A 271 -26.67 -26.93 31.69
N PRO A 272 -27.64 -26.93 30.77
CA PRO A 272 -29.02 -26.59 31.13
C PRO A 272 -29.60 -27.63 32.10
N GLY A 273 -30.47 -27.16 33.01
CA GLY A 273 -31.08 -27.97 34.07
C GLY A 273 -32.60 -27.93 34.06
#